data_AF-A0A524EG51-F1
#
_entry.id   AF-A0A524EG51-F1
#
_cell.length_a   1.000
_cell.length_b   1.000
_cell.length_c   1.000
_cell.angle_alpha   90.00
_cell.angle_beta   90.00
_cell.angle_gamma   90.00
#
_symmetry.space_group_name_H-M   'P 1'
#
loop_
_entity.id
_entity.type
_entity.pdbx_description
1 polymer ?
#
loop_
_entity_poly.entity_id
_entity_poly.type
_entity_poly.pdbx_seq_one_letter_code
_entity_poly.pdbx_strand_id
1 'polypeptide(L)'
;MRNFLGGLVGSILAMTLAYIIIGNQSIVYPENVQMIEFLLTGSLILSDSLESIFSLNFMGKLLLIWGVVGAIIAPFAVSEWNIFRTTFWLGGIIATFALSSTLLVNPDFWFQNDRNLLLAFLYAKTIMASLISVPFSLLAFKAKKRWLRKKPEPIPERIETVCECGAVYKSNPLVCVECGRQLRDIVDEPQ
;
A
#
# COMPACT_ATOMS: atom_id res chain seq x y z
N MET A 1 -7.79 -10.46 4.13
CA MET A 1 -6.65 -10.24 5.03
C MET A 1 -5.35 -9.82 4.32
N ARG A 2 -4.96 -10.44 3.20
CA ARG A 2 -3.71 -10.10 2.47
C ARG A 2 -3.47 -8.60 2.21
N ASN A 3 -4.50 -7.88 1.75
CA ASN A 3 -4.38 -6.45 1.45
C ASN A 3 -4.08 -5.62 2.70
N PHE A 4 -4.71 -5.95 3.83
CA PHE A 4 -4.43 -5.29 5.10
C PHE A 4 -2.99 -5.58 5.57
N LEU A 5 -2.56 -6.85 5.50
CA LEU A 5 -1.21 -7.24 5.88
C LEU A 5 -0.15 -6.55 5.01
N GLY A 6 -0.36 -6.51 3.70
CA GLY A 6 0.52 -5.78 2.77
C GLY A 6 0.54 -4.28 3.07
N GLY A 7 -0.61 -3.70 3.43
CA GLY A 7 -0.71 -2.30 3.84
C GLY A 7 0.05 -2.02 5.14
N LEU A 8 -0.06 -2.90 6.13
CA LEU A 8 0.62 -2.81 7.42
C LEU A 8 2.15 -2.92 7.29
N VAL A 9 2.62 -3.95 6.57
CA VAL A 9 4.06 -4.14 6.31
C VAL A 9 4.60 -2.97 5.50
N GLY A 10 3.87 -2.56 4.46
CA GLY A 10 4.20 -1.41 3.65
C GLY A 10 4.29 -0.12 4.47
N SER A 11 3.36 0.12 5.40
CA SER A 11 3.33 1.35 6.21
C SER A 11 4.49 1.41 7.20
N ILE A 12 4.77 0.30 7.90
CA ILE A 12 5.88 0.24 8.86
C ILE A 12 7.20 0.52 8.14
N LEU A 13 7.39 -0.11 6.99
CA LEU A 13 8.60 0.09 6.21
C LEU A 13 8.67 1.51 5.64
N ALA A 14 7.57 2.04 5.08
CA ALA A 14 7.52 3.39 4.54
C ALA A 14 7.94 4.41 5.61
N MET A 15 7.35 4.33 6.80
CA MET A 15 7.62 5.25 7.90
C MET A 15 9.09 5.14 8.35
N THR A 16 9.59 3.93 8.51
CA THR A 16 11.00 3.67 8.85
C THR A 16 11.95 4.25 7.79
N LEU A 17 11.69 4.01 6.51
CA LEU A 17 12.52 4.51 5.42
C LEU A 17 12.46 6.04 5.32
N ALA A 18 11.28 6.63 5.50
CA ALA A 18 11.12 8.08 5.52
C ALA A 18 11.95 8.71 6.64
N TYR A 19 11.88 8.15 7.85
CA TYR A 19 12.68 8.60 8.98
C TYR A 19 14.19 8.52 8.69
N ILE A 20 14.67 7.40 8.14
CA ILE A 20 16.11 7.19 7.86
C ILE A 20 16.63 8.07 6.72
N ILE A 21 15.88 8.20 5.62
CA ILE A 21 16.36 8.82 4.36
C ILE A 21 16.17 10.34 4.36
N ILE A 22 15.03 10.79 4.87
CA ILE A 22 14.69 12.22 4.89
C ILE A 22 15.22 12.86 6.18
N GLY A 23 15.27 12.09 7.26
CA GLY A 23 15.85 12.51 8.52
C GLY A 23 14.83 13.08 9.49
N ASN A 24 15.28 13.23 10.74
CA ASN A 24 14.46 13.76 11.81
C ASN A 24 14.23 15.26 11.56
N GLN A 25 13.01 15.63 11.15
CA GLN A 25 12.55 16.98 11.44
C GLN A 25 12.63 17.16 12.95
N SER A 26 12.98 18.34 13.44
CA SER A 26 13.17 18.64 14.87
C SER A 26 11.87 18.60 15.67
N ILE A 27 11.21 17.44 15.66
CA ILE A 27 9.98 17.12 16.36
C ILE A 27 10.40 16.42 17.64
N VAL A 28 10.15 17.07 18.77
CA VAL A 28 10.47 16.51 20.08
C VAL A 28 9.22 15.84 20.63
N TYR A 29 9.27 14.52 20.76
CA TYR A 29 8.20 13.75 21.40
C TYR A 29 8.45 13.56 22.90
N PRO A 30 7.40 13.31 23.68
CA PRO A 30 7.53 12.88 25.07
C PRO A 30 8.42 11.63 25.24
N GLU A 31 9.15 11.54 26.35
CA GLU A 31 10.15 10.47 26.57
C GLU A 31 9.56 9.05 26.51
N ASN A 32 8.30 8.89 26.93
CA ASN A 32 7.61 7.61 26.96
C ASN A 32 7.28 7.02 25.57
N VAL A 33 7.44 7.79 24.49
CA VAL A 33 7.15 7.34 23.11
C VAL A 33 8.39 7.31 22.20
N GLN A 34 9.59 7.56 22.74
CA GLN A 34 10.84 7.55 21.96
C GLN A 34 11.06 6.24 21.18
N MET A 35 10.63 5.09 21.73
CA MET A 35 10.77 3.80 21.06
C MET A 35 10.05 3.73 19.71
N ILE A 36 8.96 4.49 19.54
CA ILE A 36 8.15 4.51 18.32
C ILE A 36 8.27 5.84 17.55
N GLU A 37 9.21 6.71 17.94
CA GLU A 37 9.43 8.02 17.32
C GLU A 37 9.63 7.90 15.81
N PHE A 38 10.41 6.91 15.37
CA PHE A 38 10.67 6.70 13.95
C PHE A 38 9.40 6.46 13.13
N LEU A 39 8.38 5.79 13.71
CA LEU A 39 7.08 5.60 13.07
C LEU A 39 6.29 6.91 13.06
N LEU A 40 6.28 7.65 14.17
CA LEU A 40 5.55 8.90 14.30
C LEU A 40 6.11 9.98 13.36
N THR A 41 7.42 10.23 13.38
CA THR A 41 8.08 11.17 12.48
C THR A 41 7.96 10.74 11.03
N GLY A 42 8.21 9.45 10.75
CA GLY A 42 8.07 8.91 9.40
C GLY A 42 6.66 9.08 8.84
N SER A 43 5.63 8.93 9.68
CA SER A 43 4.23 9.11 9.26
C SER A 43 3.90 10.55 8.87
N LEU A 44 4.40 11.54 9.62
CA LEU A 44 4.23 12.95 9.30
C LEU A 44 4.90 13.30 7.96
N ILE A 45 6.17 12.91 7.80
CA ILE A 45 6.94 13.12 6.57
C ILE A 45 6.18 12.55 5.35
N LEU A 46 5.62 11.34 5.49
CA LEU A 46 4.86 10.71 4.41
C LEU A 46 3.51 11.39 4.16
N SER A 47 2.84 11.87 5.20
CA SER A 47 1.57 12.61 5.05
C SER A 47 1.73 13.89 4.24
N ASP A 48 2.91 14.51 4.31
CA ASP A 48 3.27 15.73 3.59
C ASP A 48 3.95 15.46 2.24
N SER A 49 3.93 14.21 1.76
CA SER A 49 4.59 13.84 0.50
C SER A 49 4.10 14.67 -0.69
N LEU A 50 2.80 14.99 -0.76
CA LEU A 50 2.23 15.74 -1.89
C LEU A 50 2.73 17.17 -1.98
N GLU A 51 3.01 17.80 -0.83
CA GLU A 51 3.57 19.15 -0.79
C GLU A 51 5.09 19.08 -1.04
N SER A 52 5.74 18.10 -0.41
CA SER A 52 7.19 17.91 -0.45
C SER A 52 7.71 17.43 -1.81
N ILE A 53 6.87 16.80 -2.64
CA ILE A 53 7.29 16.27 -3.96
C ILE A 53 7.72 17.36 -4.94
N PHE A 54 7.22 18.59 -4.77
CA PHE A 54 7.61 19.73 -5.61
C PHE A 54 8.98 20.30 -5.24
N SER A 55 9.55 19.90 -4.09
CA SER A 55 10.91 20.25 -3.71
C SER A 55 11.90 19.26 -4.29
N LEU A 56 12.82 19.73 -5.15
CA LEU A 56 13.85 18.90 -5.80
C LEU A 56 14.65 18.04 -4.83
N ASN A 57 14.93 18.54 -3.61
CA ASN A 57 15.70 17.82 -2.61
C ASN A 57 14.93 16.63 -2.01
N PHE A 58 13.60 16.74 -1.89
CA PHE A 58 12.76 15.69 -1.31
C PHE A 58 12.15 14.77 -2.37
N MET A 59 11.93 15.26 -3.60
CA MET A 59 11.29 14.52 -4.69
C MET A 59 11.96 13.16 -4.93
N GLY A 60 13.29 13.15 -5.14
CA GLY A 60 14.02 11.90 -5.41
C GLY A 60 13.95 10.90 -4.26
N LYS A 61 14.06 11.40 -3.01
CA LYS A 61 13.96 10.59 -1.79
C LYS A 61 12.57 9.98 -1.63
N LEU A 62 11.52 10.77 -1.84
CA LEU A 62 10.13 10.33 -1.75
C LEU A 62 9.79 9.32 -2.83
N LEU A 63 10.20 9.56 -4.09
CA LEU A 63 10.00 8.60 -5.17
C LEU A 63 10.72 7.27 -4.90
N LEU A 64 11.92 7.31 -4.32
CA LEU A 64 12.64 6.11 -3.89
C LEU A 64 11.88 5.36 -2.79
N ILE A 65 11.41 6.05 -1.75
CA ILE A 65 10.63 5.43 -0.66
C ILE A 65 9.36 4.79 -1.21
N TRP A 66 8.54 5.54 -1.97
CA TRP A 66 7.31 5.03 -2.55
C TRP A 66 7.55 3.91 -3.58
N GLY A 67 8.69 3.95 -4.28
CA GLY A 67 9.13 2.88 -5.17
C GLY A 67 9.44 1.58 -4.44
N VAL A 68 10.22 1.65 -3.35
CA VAL A 68 10.54 0.49 -2.51
C VAL A 68 9.28 -0.10 -1.88
N VAL A 69 8.41 0.76 -1.33
CA VAL A 69 7.12 0.35 -0.76
C VAL A 69 6.25 -0.31 -1.83
N GLY A 70 6.22 0.26 -3.03
CA GLY A 70 5.47 -0.29 -4.15
C GLY A 70 5.93 -1.70 -4.52
N ALA A 71 7.24 -1.92 -4.58
CA ALA A 71 7.84 -3.23 -4.85
C ALA A 71 7.50 -4.27 -3.77
N ILE A 72 7.38 -3.86 -2.51
CA ILE A 72 7.11 -4.75 -1.38
C ILE A 72 5.62 -5.07 -1.24
N ILE A 73 4.74 -4.18 -1.66
CA ILE A 73 3.30 -4.42 -1.73
C ILE A 73 2.94 -5.40 -2.87
N ALA A 74 3.66 -5.36 -3.99
CA ALA A 74 3.36 -6.16 -5.18
C ALA A 74 3.27 -7.69 -4.92
N PRO A 75 4.12 -8.31 -4.07
CA PRO A 75 3.96 -9.70 -3.63
C PRO A 75 2.59 -10.04 -3.04
N PHE A 76 1.97 -9.11 -2.31
CA PHE A 76 0.67 -9.32 -1.65
C PHE A 76 -0.52 -9.12 -2.58
N ALA A 77 -0.32 -8.45 -3.72
CA ALA A 77 -1.34 -8.28 -4.73
C ALA A 77 -1.57 -9.57 -5.53
N VAL A 78 -2.85 -9.88 -5.75
CA VAL A 78 -3.32 -11.01 -6.56
C VAL A 78 -3.91 -10.50 -7.88
N SER A 79 -4.54 -9.33 -7.84
CA SER A 79 -5.06 -8.60 -8.99
C SER A 79 -4.57 -7.15 -8.94
N GLU A 80 -4.65 -6.45 -10.06
CA GLU A 80 -4.32 -5.02 -10.12
C GLU A 80 -5.20 -4.20 -9.17
N TRP A 81 -6.48 -4.57 -9.01
CA TRP A 81 -7.39 -3.93 -8.05
C TRP A 81 -6.96 -4.10 -6.59
N ASN A 82 -6.32 -5.24 -6.24
CA ASN A 82 -5.81 -5.44 -4.89
C ASN A 82 -4.65 -4.50 -4.54
N ILE A 83 -3.93 -3.96 -5.54
CA ILE A 83 -2.90 -2.94 -5.31
C ILE A 83 -3.54 -1.68 -4.75
N PHE A 84 -4.58 -1.15 -5.42
CA PHE A 84 -5.31 0.02 -4.95
C PHE A 84 -5.87 -0.15 -3.54
N ARG A 85 -6.49 -1.32 -3.25
CA ARG A 85 -6.98 -1.63 -1.90
C ARG A 85 -5.87 -1.67 -0.85
N THR A 86 -4.71 -2.21 -1.20
CA THR A 86 -3.56 -2.30 -0.30
C THR A 86 -2.96 -0.92 -0.04
N THR A 87 -2.87 -0.08 -1.07
CA THR A 87 -2.44 1.31 -0.97
C THR A 87 -3.40 2.15 -0.13
N PHE A 88 -4.72 1.91 -0.21
CA PHE A 88 -5.69 2.57 0.66
C PHE A 88 -5.45 2.22 2.14
N TRP A 89 -5.21 0.94 2.45
CA TRP A 89 -4.84 0.52 3.81
C TRP A 89 -3.52 1.15 4.27
N LEU A 90 -2.50 1.17 3.41
CA LEU A 90 -1.23 1.84 3.64
C LEU A 90 -1.43 3.31 4.04
N GLY A 91 -2.20 4.08 3.26
CA GLY A 91 -2.49 5.48 3.55
C GLY A 91 -3.28 5.67 4.85
N GLY A 92 -4.28 4.82 5.11
CA GLY A 92 -5.07 4.89 6.35
C GLY A 92 -4.25 4.60 7.61
N ILE A 93 -3.32 3.64 7.55
CA ILE A 93 -2.43 3.33 8.67
C ILE A 93 -1.45 4.49 8.90
N ILE A 94 -0.81 5.00 7.84
CA ILE A 94 0.08 6.16 7.94
C ILE A 94 -0.67 7.37 8.53
N ALA A 95 -1.89 7.65 8.08
CA ALA A 95 -2.71 8.75 8.59
C ALA A 95 -3.01 8.62 10.09
N THR A 96 -3.20 7.39 10.56
CA THR A 96 -3.47 7.11 11.98
C THR A 96 -2.24 7.38 12.84
N PHE A 97 -1.04 7.00 12.37
CA PHE A 97 0.22 7.36 13.03
C PHE A 97 0.49 8.87 12.97
N ALA A 98 0.20 9.52 11.84
CA ALA A 98 0.38 10.96 11.67
C ALA A 98 -0.55 11.75 12.59
N LEU A 99 -1.79 11.30 12.76
CA LEU A 99 -2.72 11.85 13.74
C LEU A 99 -2.20 11.66 15.17
N SER A 100 -1.73 10.46 15.50
CA SER A 100 -1.18 10.18 16.83
C SER A 100 0.02 11.07 17.14
N SER A 101 0.89 11.26 16.16
CA SER A 101 2.02 12.19 16.23
C SER A 101 1.55 13.64 16.44
N THR A 102 0.58 14.09 15.65
CA THR A 102 0.01 15.45 15.76
C THR A 102 -0.58 15.71 17.15
N LEU A 103 -1.31 14.75 17.72
CA LEU A 103 -1.90 14.86 19.06
C LEU A 103 -0.85 14.87 20.17
N LEU A 104 0.26 14.15 20.00
CA LEU A 104 1.36 14.12 20.98
C LEU A 104 2.16 15.42 20.97
N VAL A 105 2.35 16.02 19.79
CA VAL A 105 3.11 17.26 19.62
C VAL A 105 2.25 18.49 19.92
N ASN A 106 0.96 18.44 19.60
CA ASN A 106 0.00 19.53 19.81
C ASN A 106 -1.30 19.00 20.44
N PRO A 107 -1.35 18.87 21.77
CA PRO A 107 -2.56 18.44 22.48
C PRO A 107 -3.77 19.36 22.27
N ASP A 108 -3.52 20.65 22.00
CA ASP A 108 -4.57 21.65 21.76
C ASP A 108 -5.32 21.41 20.46
N PHE A 109 -4.78 20.61 19.54
CA PHE A 109 -5.47 20.18 18.31
C PHE A 109 -6.88 19.64 18.59
N TRP A 110 -7.09 18.95 19.71
CA TRP A 110 -8.40 18.36 20.03
C TRP A 110 -9.50 19.40 20.33
N PHE A 111 -9.09 20.60 20.73
CA PHE A 111 -9.98 21.70 21.13
C PHE A 111 -10.16 22.75 20.03
N GLN A 112 -9.53 22.58 18.87
CA GLN A 112 -9.69 23.48 17.73
C GLN A 112 -11.10 23.38 17.11
N ASN A 113 -11.66 24.52 16.72
CA ASN A 113 -13.02 24.60 16.15
C ASN A 113 -13.12 23.89 14.79
N ASP A 114 -12.03 23.82 14.03
CA ASP A 114 -11.91 23.21 12.71
C ASP A 114 -11.31 21.79 12.73
N ARG A 115 -11.15 21.19 13.92
CA ARG A 115 -10.54 19.86 14.10
C ARG A 115 -11.05 18.80 13.13
N ASN A 116 -12.37 18.67 12.95
CA ASN A 116 -12.94 17.63 12.09
C ASN A 116 -12.56 17.84 10.61
N LEU A 117 -12.44 19.09 10.17
CA LEU A 117 -12.00 19.44 8.84
C LEU A 117 -10.51 19.12 8.66
N LEU A 118 -9.68 19.48 9.64
CA LEU A 118 -8.24 19.17 9.65
C LEU A 118 -7.98 17.65 9.65
N LEU A 119 -8.78 16.88 10.41
CA LEU A 119 -8.74 15.41 10.40
C LEU A 119 -9.07 14.84 9.02
N ALA A 120 -10.15 15.34 8.39
CA ALA A 120 -10.52 14.91 7.05
C ALA A 120 -9.42 15.23 6.03
N PHE A 121 -8.82 16.42 6.11
CA PHE A 121 -7.69 16.80 5.26
C PHE A 121 -6.46 15.93 5.49
N LEU A 122 -6.09 15.65 6.75
CA LEU A 122 -4.97 14.78 7.08
C LEU A 122 -5.13 13.38 6.48
N TYR A 123 -6.30 12.76 6.65
CA TYR A 123 -6.57 11.45 6.05
C TYR A 123 -6.61 11.50 4.53
N ALA A 124 -7.29 12.49 3.95
CA ALA A 124 -7.37 12.64 2.49
C ALA A 124 -5.99 12.84 1.86
N LYS A 125 -5.17 13.77 2.38
CA LYS A 125 -3.82 14.03 1.85
C LYS A 125 -2.93 12.80 1.96
N THR A 126 -3.01 12.07 3.08
CA THR A 126 -2.17 10.88 3.30
C THR A 126 -2.58 9.72 2.41
N ILE A 127 -3.89 9.51 2.21
CA ILE A 127 -4.40 8.51 1.27
C ILE A 127 -3.96 8.88 -0.16
N MET A 128 -4.13 10.14 -0.58
CA MET A 128 -3.69 10.59 -1.90
C MET A 128 -2.17 10.45 -2.09
N ALA A 129 -1.37 10.80 -1.09
CA ALA A 129 0.09 10.58 -1.08
C ALA A 129 0.44 9.11 -1.29
N SER A 130 -0.27 8.21 -0.60
CA SER A 130 -0.02 6.77 -0.72
C SER A 130 -0.24 6.25 -2.15
N LEU A 131 -1.12 6.86 -2.93
CA LEU A 131 -1.38 6.48 -4.32
C LEU A 131 -0.15 6.64 -5.24
N ILE A 132 0.87 7.42 -4.83
CA ILE A 132 2.16 7.49 -5.54
C ILE A 132 2.83 6.12 -5.63
N SER A 133 2.59 5.21 -4.67
CA SER A 133 3.11 3.84 -4.70
C SER A 133 2.49 2.96 -5.80
N VAL A 134 1.28 3.28 -6.27
CA VAL A 134 0.52 2.46 -7.22
C VAL A 134 1.27 2.19 -8.54
N PRO A 135 1.81 3.19 -9.26
CA PRO A 135 2.56 2.93 -10.49
C PRO A 135 3.75 1.99 -10.25
N PHE A 136 4.48 2.16 -9.15
CA PHE A 136 5.62 1.29 -8.81
C PHE A 136 5.16 -0.14 -8.47
N SER A 137 4.07 -0.27 -7.70
CA SER A 137 3.46 -1.58 -7.41
C SER A 137 2.96 -2.28 -8.67
N LEU A 138 2.35 -1.56 -9.60
CA LEU A 138 1.87 -2.13 -10.86
C LEU A 138 3.04 -2.66 -11.71
N LEU A 139 4.13 -1.90 -11.79
CA LEU A 139 5.35 -2.33 -12.49
C LEU A 139 5.93 -3.60 -11.85
N ALA A 140 6.10 -3.60 -10.53
CA ALA A 140 6.61 -4.75 -9.78
C ALA A 140 5.68 -5.98 -9.90
N PHE A 141 4.37 -5.78 -9.86
CA PHE A 141 3.38 -6.85 -10.01
C PHE A 141 3.43 -7.47 -11.41
N LYS A 142 3.52 -6.65 -12.47
CA LYS A 142 3.67 -7.14 -13.84
C LYS A 142 4.98 -7.89 -14.04
N ALA A 143 6.08 -7.42 -13.44
CA ALA A 143 7.35 -8.13 -13.45
C ALA A 143 7.25 -9.50 -12.77
N LYS A 144 6.63 -9.57 -11.57
CA LYS A 144 6.35 -10.82 -10.85
C LYS A 144 5.52 -11.79 -11.71
N LYS A 145 4.44 -11.32 -12.34
CA LYS A 145 3.57 -12.17 -13.19
C LYS A 145 4.33 -12.72 -14.40
N ARG A 146 5.16 -11.90 -15.06
CA ARG A 146 6.02 -12.34 -16.17
C ARG A 146 7.03 -13.39 -15.72
N TRP A 147 7.61 -13.26 -14.53
CA TRP A 147 8.55 -14.23 -14.00
C TRP A 147 7.88 -15.57 -13.65
N LEU A 148 6.68 -15.53 -13.08
CA LEU A 148 5.91 -16.75 -12.77
C LEU A 148 5.49 -17.52 -14.02
N ARG A 149 5.09 -16.82 -15.10
CA ARG A 149 4.73 -17.45 -16.39
C ARG A 149 5.90 -18.15 -17.08
N LYS A 150 7.14 -17.83 -16.72
CA LYS A 150 8.34 -18.50 -17.27
C LYS A 150 8.67 -19.81 -16.55
N LYS A 151 8.02 -20.09 -15.41
CA LYS A 151 8.16 -21.39 -14.74
C LYS A 151 7.23 -22.39 -15.43
N PRO A 152 7.70 -23.60 -15.77
CA PRO A 152 6.82 -24.62 -16.31
C PRO A 152 5.68 -24.85 -15.31
N GLU A 153 4.43 -24.75 -15.78
CA GLU A 153 3.28 -25.09 -14.95
C GLU A 153 3.42 -26.55 -14.51
N PRO A 154 3.27 -26.86 -13.21
CA PRO A 154 3.30 -28.24 -12.76
C PRO A 154 2.20 -29.01 -13.49
N ILE A 155 2.55 -30.14 -14.09
CA ILE A 155 1.58 -31.02 -14.75
C ILE A 155 0.55 -31.41 -13.69
N PRO A 156 -0.75 -31.09 -13.87
CA PRO A 156 -1.74 -31.32 -12.84
C PRO A 156 -1.96 -32.82 -12.62
N GLU A 157 -1.80 -33.30 -11.39
CA GLU A 157 -2.12 -34.69 -11.01
C GLU A 157 -3.64 -34.98 -11.05
N ARG A 158 -4.47 -33.93 -11.04
CA ARG A 158 -5.94 -33.97 -11.15
C ARG A 158 -6.46 -32.76 -11.93
N ILE A 159 -7.57 -32.93 -12.64
CA ILE A 159 -8.26 -31.82 -13.32
C ILE A 159 -8.88 -30.92 -12.25
N GLU A 160 -8.14 -29.88 -11.83
CA GLU A 160 -8.60 -28.86 -10.89
C GLU A 160 -8.49 -27.49 -11.58
N THR A 161 -9.59 -26.73 -11.56
CA THR A 161 -9.61 -25.38 -12.14
C THR A 161 -9.23 -24.40 -11.04
N VAL A 162 -8.03 -23.84 -11.13
CA VAL A 162 -7.53 -22.86 -10.15
C VAL A 162 -7.68 -21.46 -10.72
N CYS A 163 -8.47 -20.62 -10.04
CA CYS A 163 -8.57 -19.22 -10.41
C CYS A 163 -7.30 -18.46 -10.01
N GLU A 164 -6.92 -17.42 -10.77
CA GLU A 164 -5.84 -16.50 -10.38
C GLU A 164 -6.04 -15.87 -8.99
N CYS A 165 -7.28 -15.83 -8.46
CA CYS A 165 -7.57 -15.36 -7.11
C CYS A 165 -7.18 -16.35 -5.99
N GLY A 166 -6.88 -17.61 -6.33
CA GLY A 166 -6.57 -18.70 -5.40
C GLY A 166 -7.73 -19.66 -5.10
N ALA A 167 -8.91 -19.45 -5.70
CA ALA A 167 -10.03 -20.40 -5.58
C ALA A 167 -9.75 -21.68 -6.38
N VAL A 168 -10.00 -22.84 -5.77
CA VAL A 168 -9.79 -24.15 -6.39
C VAL A 168 -11.15 -24.83 -6.59
N TYR A 169 -11.45 -25.20 -7.82
CA TYR A 169 -12.67 -25.91 -8.19
C TYR A 169 -12.32 -27.32 -8.66
N LYS A 170 -12.98 -28.33 -8.08
CA LYS A 170 -12.93 -29.72 -8.57
C LYS A 170 -13.74 -29.91 -9.86
N SER A 171 -14.59 -28.95 -10.19
CA SER A 171 -15.33 -28.86 -11.45
C SER A 171 -14.62 -27.91 -12.41
N ASN A 172 -15.16 -27.77 -13.62
CA ASN A 172 -14.68 -26.86 -14.66
C ASN A 172 -15.63 -25.65 -14.85
N PRO A 173 -15.71 -24.72 -13.87
CA PRO A 173 -16.62 -23.59 -13.93
C PRO A 173 -16.14 -22.52 -14.93
N LEU A 174 -17.09 -21.87 -15.60
CA LEU A 174 -16.83 -20.78 -16.55
C LEU A 174 -16.42 -19.47 -15.87
N VAL A 175 -16.92 -19.22 -14.65
CA VAL A 175 -16.71 -17.99 -13.90
C VAL A 175 -16.31 -18.33 -12.47
N CYS A 176 -15.33 -17.62 -11.93
CA CYS A 176 -14.96 -17.73 -10.53
C CYS A 176 -15.99 -17.05 -9.64
N VAL A 177 -16.56 -17.81 -8.70
CA VAL A 177 -17.54 -17.33 -7.73
C VAL A 177 -16.94 -16.29 -6.78
N GLU A 178 -15.64 -16.37 -6.48
CA GLU A 178 -14.97 -15.47 -5.53
C GLU A 178 -14.59 -14.11 -6.12
N CYS A 179 -14.14 -14.08 -7.38
CA CYS A 179 -13.60 -12.86 -7.98
C CYS A 179 -14.35 -12.41 -9.24
N GLY A 180 -15.41 -13.13 -9.64
CA GLY A 180 -16.24 -12.83 -10.81
C GLY A 180 -15.52 -12.97 -12.15
N ARG A 181 -14.30 -13.52 -12.16
CA ARG A 181 -13.46 -13.57 -13.35
C ARG A 181 -13.81 -14.77 -14.22
N GLN A 182 -13.84 -14.56 -15.53
CA GLN A 182 -13.95 -15.64 -16.50
C GLN A 182 -12.70 -16.54 -16.42
N LEU A 183 -12.93 -17.84 -16.29
CA LEU A 183 -11.90 -18.88 -16.21
C LEU A 183 -11.64 -19.55 -17.56
N ARG A 184 -12.55 -19.35 -18.53
CA ARG A 184 -12.43 -19.78 -19.92
C ARG A 184 -12.73 -18.63 -20.87
N ASP A 185 -11.93 -18.53 -21.91
CA ASP A 185 -12.33 -17.83 -23.13
C ASP A 185 -13.37 -18.71 -23.84
N ILE A 186 -14.50 -18.11 -24.23
CA ILE A 186 -15.49 -18.79 -25.09
C ILE A 186 -14.79 -18.89 -26.45
N VAL A 187 -14.17 -20.03 -26.73
CA VAL A 187 -13.77 -20.36 -28.10
C VAL A 187 -15.07 -20.72 -28.80
N ASP A 188 -15.63 -19.77 -29.54
CA ASP A 188 -16.67 -20.05 -30.53
C ASP A 188 -16.07 -21.05 -31.51
N GLU A 189 -16.47 -22.33 -31.42
CA GLU A 189 -16.16 -23.30 -32.46
C GLU A 189 -16.90 -22.85 -33.74
N PRO A 190 -16.19 -22.58 -34.85
CA PRO A 190 -16.85 -22.45 -36.13
C PRO A 190 -17.35 -23.84 -36.53
N GLN A 191 -18.68 -23.98 -36.64
CA GLN A 191 -19.31 -25.12 -37.31
C GLN A 191 -19.03 -25.10 -38.81
#